data_AF-A0A7T0G0M8-F1
#
_entry.id   AF-A0A7T0G0M8-F1
#
_cell.length_a   1.000
_cell.length_b   1.000
_cell.length_c   1.000
_cell.angle_alpha   90.00
_cell.angle_beta   90.00
_cell.angle_gamma   90.00
#
_symmetry.space_group_name_H-M   'P 1'
#
loop_
_entity.id
_entity.type
_entity.pdbx_description
1 polymer ?
#
loop_
_entity_poly.entity_id
_entity_poly.type
_entity_poly.pdbx_seq_one_letter_code
_entity_poly.pdbx_strand_id
1 'polypeptide(L)'
;MLKAIFAHLRNRAQKNAGNESGFTLLELLVVVAILAAIAGTAVVALQDTDARASAAAHVAMMDELDKGIREFRVLNRNQYPNRFDSIMQTAAALGTTGTAQLNIAAHEDLALLDLDTVFPQVADAADDAGTPYDESAAGSLAVQRMDDIGINTLRVAYDTTTGGLDPDGTGDCNDYAGLIEDRGNAVVAGNIYLSPAANGCGGDHTLLETSVVMGWAGGSERVTGQPVAGTDIFQTAGALDLTGTDADLPVMMAVGLGPSSTLFDKRALGGMSTVPVYRHVGPLEYNRFTALFLVGETDGAGGAAPVDQVLLLAIVDGAGDTKEEELGEWDGTRNTI
;
A
#
# COMPACT_ATOMS: atom_id res chain seq x y z
N MET A 1 -17.56 75.08 30.45
CA MET A 1 -17.70 73.61 30.57
C MET A 1 -16.67 72.85 29.70
N LEU A 2 -16.52 73.16 28.41
CA LEU A 2 -15.56 72.49 27.50
C LEU A 2 -14.08 72.54 27.94
N LYS A 3 -13.62 73.69 28.47
CA LYS A 3 -12.22 73.86 28.94
C LYS A 3 -11.86 72.95 30.12
N ALA A 4 -12.82 72.62 30.99
CA ALA A 4 -12.59 71.75 32.14
C ALA A 4 -12.46 70.27 31.73
N ILE A 5 -13.23 69.85 30.71
CA ILE A 5 -13.18 68.49 30.16
C ILE A 5 -11.83 68.25 29.46
N PHE A 6 -11.35 69.21 28.67
CA PHE A 6 -10.04 69.13 28.02
C PHE A 6 -8.87 69.09 29.01
N ALA A 7 -8.94 69.86 30.10
CA ALA A 7 -7.94 69.80 31.16
C ALA A 7 -7.92 68.43 31.88
N HIS A 8 -9.08 67.80 32.06
CA HIS A 8 -9.18 66.51 32.72
C HIS A 8 -8.67 65.35 31.83
N LEU A 9 -8.92 65.41 30.51
CA LEU A 9 -8.37 64.47 29.55
C LEU A 9 -6.85 64.60 29.40
N ARG A 10 -6.33 65.84 29.40
CA ARG A 10 -4.88 66.10 29.36
C ARG A 10 -4.15 65.59 30.60
N ASN A 11 -4.74 65.77 31.78
CA ASN A 11 -4.16 65.24 33.02
C ASN A 11 -4.22 63.71 33.11
N ARG A 12 -5.21 63.04 32.51
CA ARG A 12 -5.24 61.57 32.41
C ARG A 12 -4.20 61.02 31.42
N ALA A 13 -4.02 61.66 30.27
CA ALA A 13 -3.00 61.26 29.30
C ALA A 13 -1.58 61.40 29.87
N GLN A 14 -1.30 62.49 30.62
CA GLN A 14 0.01 62.66 31.28
C GLN A 14 0.24 61.71 32.45
N LYS A 15 -0.82 61.23 33.13
CA LYS A 15 -0.69 60.26 34.23
C LYS A 15 -0.40 58.84 33.76
N ASN A 16 -0.79 58.49 32.53
CA ASN A 16 -0.53 57.18 31.94
C ASN A 16 0.80 57.11 31.16
N ALA A 17 1.33 58.25 30.70
CA ALA A 17 2.63 58.32 30.01
C ALA A 17 3.85 58.11 30.94
N GLY A 18 3.66 58.10 32.26
CA GLY A 18 4.75 57.95 33.25
C GLY A 18 4.96 56.52 33.78
N ASN A 19 4.15 55.55 33.35
CA ASN A 19 4.18 54.16 33.86
C ASN A 19 4.42 53.09 32.79
N GLU A 20 4.67 53.47 31.54
CA GLU A 20 5.21 52.52 30.57
C GLU A 20 6.73 52.52 30.74
N SER A 21 7.23 51.61 31.58
CA SER A 21 8.64 51.20 31.57
C SER A 21 8.92 50.64 30.18
N GLY A 22 9.29 51.52 29.25
CA GLY A 22 9.50 51.20 27.85
C GLY A 22 10.46 50.05 27.73
N PHE A 23 9.98 48.94 27.17
CA PHE A 23 10.78 47.76 26.88
C PHE A 23 12.00 48.20 26.09
N THR A 24 13.20 47.96 26.60
CA THR A 24 14.40 48.44 25.91
C THR A 24 14.61 47.62 24.64
N LEU A 25 15.08 48.28 23.58
CA LEU A 25 15.45 47.59 22.33
C LEU A 25 16.45 46.45 22.56
N LEU A 26 17.30 46.60 23.58
CA LEU A 26 18.30 45.62 23.98
C LEU A 26 17.65 44.37 24.61
N GLU A 27 16.67 44.54 25.51
CA GLU A 27 15.92 43.41 26.07
C GLU A 27 15.19 42.62 24.98
N LEU A 28 14.57 43.32 24.03
CA LEU A 28 13.88 42.65 22.93
C LEU A 28 14.87 41.86 22.06
N LEU A 29 16.05 42.42 21.77
CA LEU A 29 17.08 41.75 20.99
C LEU A 29 17.59 40.49 21.70
N VAL A 30 17.86 40.57 23.01
CA VAL A 30 18.31 39.42 23.80
C VAL A 30 17.26 38.32 23.84
N VAL A 31 15.99 38.66 24.04
CA VAL A 31 14.89 37.68 24.02
C VAL A 31 14.80 37.00 22.67
N VAL A 32 14.84 37.74 21.56
CA VAL A 32 14.80 37.17 20.22
C VAL A 32 16.01 36.27 19.97
N ALA A 33 17.21 36.65 20.43
CA ALA A 33 18.40 35.82 20.29
C ALA A 33 18.30 34.50 21.07
N ILE A 34 17.77 34.53 22.30
CA ILE A 34 17.55 33.31 23.10
C ILE A 34 16.46 32.45 22.46
N LEU A 35 15.35 33.04 22.00
CA LEU A 35 14.29 32.32 21.31
C LEU A 35 14.78 31.67 20.02
N ALA A 36 15.60 32.36 19.23
CA ALA A 36 16.20 31.82 18.01
C ALA A 36 17.14 30.64 18.30
N ALA A 37 17.96 30.74 19.36
CA ALA A 37 18.86 29.66 19.77
C ALA A 37 18.08 28.42 20.23
N ILE A 38 17.05 28.59 21.07
CA ILE A 38 16.19 27.48 21.53
C ILE A 38 15.44 26.86 20.35
N ALA A 39 14.82 27.68 19.50
CA ALA A 39 14.10 27.22 18.32
C ALA A 39 15.01 26.43 17.36
N GLY A 40 16.25 26.88 17.14
CA GLY A 40 17.20 26.17 16.30
C GLY A 40 17.50 24.76 16.82
N THR A 41 17.78 24.62 18.12
CA THR A 41 18.01 23.29 18.73
C THR A 41 16.76 22.42 18.81
N ALA A 42 15.59 23.03 19.01
CA ALA A 42 14.32 22.32 19.09
C ALA A 42 13.88 21.77 17.72
N VAL A 43 14.09 22.49 16.63
CA VAL A 43 13.71 22.04 15.27
C VAL A 43 14.43 20.75 14.90
N VAL A 44 15.73 20.64 15.17
CA VAL A 44 16.50 19.42 14.88
C VAL A 44 15.96 18.22 15.67
N ALA A 45 15.68 18.41 16.97
CA ALA A 45 15.11 17.34 17.80
C ALA A 45 13.67 16.96 17.39
N LEU A 46 12.90 17.90 16.86
CA LEU A 46 11.53 17.66 16.39
C LEU A 46 11.48 16.88 15.08
N GLN A 47 12.41 17.12 14.14
CA GLN A 47 12.48 16.37 12.89
C GLN A 47 12.71 14.87 13.14
N ASP A 48 13.63 14.52 14.05
CA ASP A 48 13.85 13.13 14.46
C ASP A 48 12.62 12.54 15.17
N THR A 49 11.85 13.36 15.88
CA THR A 49 10.64 12.91 16.58
C THR A 49 9.49 12.66 15.60
N ASP A 50 9.31 13.52 14.59
CA ASP A 50 8.26 13.39 13.58
C ASP A 50 8.49 12.15 12.70
N ALA A 51 9.72 11.90 12.27
CA ALA A 51 10.08 10.70 11.51
C ALA A 51 9.78 9.43 12.33
N ARG A 52 10.21 9.40 13.60
CA ARG A 52 9.97 8.26 14.51
C ARG A 52 8.48 8.06 14.81
N ALA A 53 7.72 9.13 14.98
CA ALA A 53 6.29 9.06 15.22
C ALA A 53 5.54 8.50 13.99
N SER A 54 5.98 8.85 12.78
CA SER A 54 5.41 8.36 11.53
C SER A 54 5.66 6.86 11.35
N ALA A 55 6.89 6.39 11.52
CA ALA A 55 7.23 4.96 11.43
C ALA A 55 6.47 4.12 12.47
N ALA A 56 6.41 4.57 13.73
CA ALA A 56 5.63 3.88 14.77
C ALA A 56 4.13 3.81 14.44
N ALA A 57 3.57 4.85 13.82
CA ALA A 57 2.19 4.85 13.36
C ALA A 57 1.98 3.86 12.21
N HIS A 58 2.93 3.75 11.27
CA HIS A 58 2.88 2.81 10.16
C HIS A 58 2.95 1.35 10.64
N VAL A 59 3.88 1.02 11.53
CA VAL A 59 4.00 -0.32 12.14
C VAL A 59 2.73 -0.70 12.91
N ALA A 60 2.14 0.24 13.65
CA ALA A 60 0.87 0.02 14.32
C ALA A 60 -0.26 -0.23 13.30
N MET A 61 -0.29 0.50 12.18
CA MET A 61 -1.27 0.27 11.12
C MET A 61 -1.11 -1.10 10.44
N MET A 62 0.13 -1.57 10.21
CA MET A 62 0.36 -2.92 9.68
C MET A 62 -0.22 -4.00 10.61
N ASP A 63 0.00 -3.88 11.92
CA ASP A 63 -0.51 -4.83 12.91
C ASP A 63 -2.04 -4.80 13.00
N GLU A 64 -2.65 -3.60 12.94
CA GLU A 64 -4.10 -3.45 12.92
C GLU A 64 -4.73 -3.98 11.62
N LEU A 65 -4.06 -3.82 10.48
CA LEU A 65 -4.51 -4.40 9.22
C LEU A 65 -4.42 -5.93 9.24
N ASP A 66 -3.34 -6.52 9.76
CA ASP A 66 -3.20 -7.98 9.84
C ASP A 66 -4.28 -8.58 10.73
N LYS A 67 -4.50 -7.99 11.90
CA LYS A 67 -5.60 -8.36 12.80
C LYS A 67 -6.96 -8.16 12.13
N GLY A 68 -7.19 -7.03 11.47
CA GLY A 68 -8.45 -6.72 10.80
C GLY A 68 -8.80 -7.71 9.70
N ILE A 69 -7.82 -8.09 8.87
CA ILE A 69 -8.02 -9.09 7.81
C ILE A 69 -8.28 -10.48 8.42
N ARG A 70 -7.54 -10.87 9.46
CA ARG A 70 -7.75 -12.16 10.14
C ARG A 70 -9.10 -12.22 10.85
N GLU A 71 -9.52 -11.14 11.51
CA GLU A 71 -10.83 -11.03 12.13
C GLU A 71 -11.94 -11.09 11.08
N PHE A 72 -11.79 -10.35 9.97
CA PHE A 72 -12.71 -10.42 8.83
C PHE A 72 -12.88 -11.87 8.35
N ARG A 73 -11.77 -12.60 8.17
CA ARG A 73 -11.80 -14.01 7.75
C ARG A 73 -12.59 -14.88 8.71
N VAL A 74 -12.36 -14.74 10.01
CA VAL A 74 -13.06 -15.52 11.05
C VAL A 74 -14.55 -15.20 11.06
N LEU A 75 -14.92 -13.93 10.96
CA LEU A 75 -16.31 -13.47 11.01
C LEU A 75 -17.09 -13.79 9.74
N ASN A 76 -16.43 -13.86 8.58
CA ASN A 76 -17.03 -14.14 7.27
C ASN A 76 -16.87 -15.61 6.84
N ARG A 77 -16.90 -16.55 7.79
CA ARG A 77 -16.90 -18.00 7.52
C ARG A 77 -15.69 -18.46 6.70
N ASN A 78 -14.51 -18.07 7.13
CA ASN A 78 -13.23 -18.39 6.48
C ASN A 78 -13.00 -17.71 5.13
N GLN A 79 -13.78 -16.67 4.78
CA GLN A 79 -13.57 -15.87 3.58
C GLN A 79 -12.75 -14.63 3.87
N TYR A 80 -11.63 -14.46 3.17
CA TYR A 80 -10.88 -13.22 3.14
C TYR A 80 -11.66 -12.10 2.44
N PRO A 81 -11.26 -10.83 2.64
CA PRO A 81 -11.79 -9.75 1.84
C PRO A 81 -11.53 -9.98 0.35
N ASN A 82 -12.43 -9.48 -0.48
CA ASN A 82 -12.33 -9.47 -1.93
C ASN A 82 -12.15 -8.05 -2.47
N ARG A 83 -11.86 -7.89 -3.77
CA ARG A 83 -11.68 -6.60 -4.47
C ARG A 83 -10.48 -5.78 -3.97
N PHE A 84 -9.37 -6.44 -3.67
CA PHE A 84 -8.12 -5.75 -3.37
C PHE A 84 -7.56 -5.02 -4.60
N ASP A 85 -6.74 -4.01 -4.39
CA ASP A 85 -6.03 -3.33 -5.47
C ASP A 85 -4.96 -4.26 -6.03
N SER A 86 -4.86 -4.35 -7.34
CA SER A 86 -3.96 -5.33 -7.97
C SER A 86 -2.50 -4.88 -8.02
N ILE A 87 -2.22 -3.59 -7.79
CA ILE A 87 -0.90 -2.95 -8.02
C ILE A 87 -0.45 -3.10 -9.50
N MET A 88 -1.40 -3.39 -10.40
CA MET A 88 -1.18 -3.48 -11.84
C MET A 88 -1.95 -2.42 -12.59
N GLN A 89 -1.47 -2.17 -13.81
CA GLN A 89 -2.18 -1.49 -14.88
C GLN A 89 -2.27 -2.40 -16.09
N THR A 90 -3.29 -2.21 -16.91
CA THR A 90 -3.44 -2.95 -18.16
C THR A 90 -4.24 -2.14 -19.17
N ALA A 91 -3.94 -2.34 -20.45
CA ALA A 91 -4.76 -1.83 -21.53
C ALA A 91 -6.07 -2.64 -21.68
N ALA A 92 -6.08 -3.92 -21.31
CA ALA A 92 -7.19 -4.87 -21.52
C ALA A 92 -7.56 -5.61 -20.22
N ALA A 93 -8.30 -6.72 -20.27
CA ALA A 93 -8.43 -7.60 -19.09
C ALA A 93 -7.05 -8.13 -18.66
N LEU A 94 -6.86 -8.47 -17.36
CA LEU A 94 -5.58 -9.06 -16.93
C LEU A 94 -5.29 -10.33 -17.72
N GLY A 95 -4.11 -10.36 -18.34
CA GLY A 95 -3.60 -11.43 -19.20
C GLY A 95 -2.19 -11.10 -19.71
N THR A 96 -1.51 -12.05 -20.33
CA THR A 96 -0.08 -11.94 -20.66
C THR A 96 0.30 -10.80 -21.62
N THR A 97 -0.65 -10.29 -22.42
CA THR A 97 -0.37 -9.15 -23.32
C THR A 97 -0.94 -7.86 -22.74
N GLY A 98 -0.07 -6.88 -22.48
CA GLY A 98 -0.47 -5.52 -22.08
C GLY A 98 -0.71 -5.31 -20.58
N THR A 99 -0.54 -6.33 -19.74
CA THR A 99 -0.49 -6.19 -18.28
C THR A 99 0.91 -5.77 -17.84
N ALA A 100 1.00 -4.79 -16.96
CA ALA A 100 2.24 -4.32 -16.35
C ALA A 100 2.03 -3.96 -14.88
N GLN A 101 3.11 -3.90 -14.11
CA GLN A 101 3.08 -3.24 -12.82
C GLN A 101 2.62 -1.79 -12.99
N LEU A 102 1.85 -1.28 -12.02
CA LEU A 102 1.42 0.11 -12.00
C LEU A 102 2.65 1.04 -12.02
N ASN A 103 2.69 1.98 -12.96
CA ASN A 103 3.84 2.87 -13.17
C ASN A 103 4.14 3.82 -11.99
N ILE A 104 3.18 4.03 -11.10
CA ILE A 104 3.32 4.81 -9.87
C ILE A 104 3.51 3.95 -8.62
N ALA A 105 3.69 2.62 -8.75
CA ALA A 105 4.02 1.79 -7.60
C ALA A 105 5.46 2.10 -7.15
N ALA A 106 5.66 2.42 -5.87
CA ALA A 106 6.99 2.63 -5.30
C ALA A 106 7.74 1.32 -5.01
N HIS A 107 7.06 0.18 -5.15
CA HIS A 107 7.59 -1.14 -4.86
C HIS A 107 8.58 -1.63 -5.94
N GLU A 108 9.84 -1.82 -5.56
CA GLU A 108 10.84 -2.52 -6.40
C GLU A 108 10.79 -4.05 -6.29
N ASP A 109 10.21 -4.55 -5.19
CA ASP A 109 10.16 -5.98 -4.84
C ASP A 109 8.96 -6.73 -5.41
N LEU A 110 8.25 -6.13 -6.37
CA LEU A 110 7.09 -6.75 -7.00
C LEU A 110 7.39 -7.16 -8.43
N ALA A 111 6.82 -8.29 -8.84
CA ALA A 111 6.97 -8.82 -10.20
C ALA A 111 5.64 -9.37 -10.72
N LEU A 112 5.48 -9.44 -12.04
CA LEU A 112 4.32 -10.09 -12.64
C LEU A 112 4.37 -11.60 -12.37
N LEU A 113 3.30 -12.13 -11.79
CA LEU A 113 3.06 -13.55 -11.55
C LEU A 113 1.98 -14.02 -12.54
N ASP A 114 2.39 -14.67 -13.62
CA ASP A 114 1.47 -15.32 -14.55
C ASP A 114 1.01 -16.65 -13.96
N LEU A 115 -0.28 -16.74 -13.58
CA LEU A 115 -0.80 -17.91 -12.88
C LEU A 115 -0.77 -19.19 -13.72
N ASP A 116 -0.90 -19.09 -15.05
CA ASP A 116 -0.86 -20.26 -15.94
C ASP A 116 0.58 -20.77 -16.12
N THR A 117 1.52 -19.83 -16.24
CA THR A 117 2.95 -20.16 -16.41
C THR A 117 3.58 -20.65 -15.10
N VAL A 118 3.27 -20.02 -13.97
CA VAL A 118 3.90 -20.34 -12.67
C VAL A 118 3.28 -21.55 -11.99
N PHE A 119 2.00 -21.82 -12.20
CA PHE A 119 1.35 -23.05 -11.75
C PHE A 119 1.10 -23.97 -12.96
N PRO A 120 2.16 -24.53 -13.58
CA PRO A 120 1.98 -25.41 -14.72
C PRO A 120 1.21 -26.65 -14.28
N GLN A 121 0.28 -27.09 -15.13
CA GLN A 121 -0.65 -28.20 -14.88
C GLN A 121 -0.03 -29.36 -14.08
N VAL A 122 -0.64 -29.71 -12.94
CA VAL A 122 -0.31 -30.94 -12.21
C VAL A 122 -0.85 -32.08 -13.08
N ALA A 123 0.02 -32.67 -13.90
CA ALA A 123 -0.29 -33.95 -14.51
C ALA A 123 -0.50 -34.97 -13.38
N ASP A 124 -1.73 -35.45 -13.21
CA ASP A 124 -2.12 -36.56 -12.33
C ASP A 124 -2.20 -36.33 -10.82
N ALA A 125 -2.74 -35.20 -10.34
CA ALA A 125 -3.32 -35.17 -8.99
C ALA A 125 -4.69 -35.86 -9.01
N ALA A 126 -4.72 -37.19 -8.83
CA ALA A 126 -5.95 -37.88 -8.46
C ALA A 126 -6.26 -37.59 -6.98
N ASP A 127 -7.53 -37.39 -6.62
CA ASP A 127 -7.91 -37.41 -5.21
C ASP A 127 -7.60 -38.79 -4.57
N ASP A 128 -7.62 -38.86 -3.24
CA ASP A 128 -7.50 -40.12 -2.48
C ASP A 128 -8.58 -41.18 -2.85
N ALA A 129 -9.60 -40.80 -3.63
CA ALA A 129 -10.66 -41.67 -4.13
C ALA A 129 -10.43 -42.15 -5.58
N GLY A 130 -9.33 -41.78 -6.21
CA GLY A 130 -9.01 -42.15 -7.60
C GLY A 130 -9.95 -41.50 -8.63
N THR A 131 -10.68 -40.45 -8.25
CA THR A 131 -11.45 -39.61 -9.15
C THR A 131 -10.47 -38.65 -9.82
N PRO A 132 -10.34 -38.67 -11.16
CA PRO A 132 -9.62 -37.61 -11.85
C PRO A 132 -10.32 -36.29 -11.53
N TYR A 133 -9.60 -35.34 -10.96
CA TYR A 133 -10.04 -33.96 -11.06
C TYR A 133 -10.18 -33.63 -12.56
N ASP A 134 -11.34 -33.13 -12.97
CA ASP A 134 -11.54 -32.55 -14.31
C ASP A 134 -10.83 -31.17 -14.33
N GLU A 135 -9.51 -31.19 -14.14
CA GLU A 135 -8.63 -30.02 -14.04
C GLU A 135 -7.73 -29.98 -15.27
N SER A 136 -8.22 -29.32 -16.31
CA SER A 136 -7.47 -29.12 -17.55
C SER A 136 -6.43 -27.98 -17.50
N ALA A 137 -6.08 -27.39 -16.35
CA ALA A 137 -4.90 -26.52 -16.16
C ALA A 137 -4.64 -26.25 -14.66
N ALA A 138 -3.39 -26.24 -14.15
CA ALA A 138 -3.14 -25.97 -12.71
C ALA A 138 -3.20 -24.50 -12.31
N GLY A 139 -3.16 -23.57 -13.27
CA GLY A 139 -3.64 -22.21 -13.04
C GLY A 139 -5.10 -22.21 -12.53
N SER A 140 -5.92 -23.19 -12.92
CA SER A 140 -7.29 -23.34 -12.41
C SER A 140 -7.33 -23.71 -10.93
N LEU A 141 -6.36 -24.50 -10.44
CA LEU A 141 -6.31 -24.92 -9.04
C LEU A 141 -5.89 -23.78 -8.12
N ALA A 142 -4.85 -23.01 -8.48
CA ALA A 142 -4.48 -21.81 -7.72
C ALA A 142 -5.64 -20.82 -7.63
N VAL A 143 -6.33 -20.57 -8.75
CA VAL A 143 -7.51 -19.70 -8.80
C VAL A 143 -8.68 -20.28 -8.01
N GLN A 144 -8.92 -21.59 -8.07
CA GLN A 144 -9.94 -22.26 -7.27
C GLN A 144 -9.64 -22.12 -5.77
N ARG A 145 -8.39 -22.33 -5.33
CA ARG A 145 -7.99 -22.19 -3.93
C ARG A 145 -8.15 -20.75 -3.43
N MET A 146 -7.92 -19.76 -4.29
CA MET A 146 -8.22 -18.35 -4.00
C MET A 146 -9.74 -18.09 -3.96
N ASP A 147 -10.53 -18.66 -4.86
CA ASP A 147 -12.00 -18.53 -4.84
C ASP A 147 -12.63 -19.19 -3.61
N ASP A 148 -12.13 -20.36 -3.21
CA ASP A 148 -12.57 -21.11 -2.01
C ASP A 148 -12.43 -20.28 -0.72
N ILE A 149 -11.43 -19.39 -0.66
CA ILE A 149 -11.22 -18.45 0.45
C ILE A 149 -11.80 -17.05 0.18
N GLY A 150 -12.51 -16.84 -0.93
CA GLY A 150 -13.22 -15.60 -1.26
C GLY A 150 -12.43 -14.54 -2.03
N ILE A 151 -11.17 -14.79 -2.39
CA ILE A 151 -10.36 -13.89 -3.24
C ILE A 151 -10.56 -14.29 -4.70
N ASN A 152 -11.52 -13.68 -5.38
CA ASN A 152 -11.83 -14.02 -6.77
C ASN A 152 -11.93 -12.79 -7.69
N THR A 153 -11.85 -11.59 -7.14
CA THR A 153 -11.92 -10.35 -7.91
C THR A 153 -10.85 -9.39 -7.40
N LEU A 154 -10.07 -8.83 -8.31
CA LEU A 154 -9.16 -7.73 -8.03
C LEU A 154 -9.66 -6.44 -8.67
N ARG A 155 -9.16 -5.32 -8.17
CA ARG A 155 -9.34 -3.99 -8.75
C ARG A 155 -8.12 -3.65 -9.56
N VAL A 156 -8.34 -3.33 -10.82
CA VAL A 156 -7.26 -3.15 -11.79
C VAL A 156 -7.39 -1.78 -12.43
N ALA A 157 -6.27 -1.06 -12.60
CA ALA A 157 -6.25 0.23 -13.27
C ALA A 157 -6.20 0.01 -14.80
N TYR A 158 -7.14 0.61 -15.53
CA TYR A 158 -7.26 0.46 -16.98
C TYR A 158 -6.74 1.69 -17.71
N ASP A 159 -5.77 1.49 -18.60
CA ASP A 159 -5.29 2.48 -19.57
C ASP A 159 -6.32 2.64 -20.73
N THR A 160 -6.39 3.80 -21.38
CA THR A 160 -7.42 4.11 -22.38
C THR A 160 -7.18 3.53 -23.77
N THR A 161 -5.99 2.99 -24.05
CA THR A 161 -5.61 2.44 -25.36
C THR A 161 -6.54 1.36 -25.91
N THR A 162 -7.38 0.74 -25.07
CA THR A 162 -8.41 -0.23 -25.51
C THR A 162 -9.80 -0.05 -24.86
N GLY A 163 -10.14 1.15 -24.39
CA GLY A 163 -11.48 1.48 -23.86
C GLY A 163 -11.51 1.80 -22.37
N GLY A 164 -10.58 2.64 -21.93
CA GLY A 164 -10.31 2.94 -20.52
C GLY A 164 -11.49 3.52 -19.75
N LEU A 165 -11.33 3.44 -18.44
CA LEU A 165 -12.28 3.90 -17.44
C LEU A 165 -11.83 5.28 -16.95
N ASP A 166 -11.88 6.29 -17.83
CA ASP A 166 -11.50 7.65 -17.43
C ASP A 166 -12.33 8.13 -16.24
N PRO A 167 -11.71 8.85 -15.28
CA PRO A 167 -12.44 9.39 -14.15
C PRO A 167 -13.52 10.37 -14.62
N ASP A 168 -14.61 10.45 -13.86
CA ASP A 168 -15.68 11.41 -14.17
C ASP A 168 -15.12 12.86 -14.23
N GLY A 169 -15.18 13.49 -15.40
CA GLY A 169 -14.78 14.89 -15.60
C GLY A 169 -13.53 15.06 -16.47
N THR A 170 -12.59 15.89 -16.03
CA THR A 170 -11.29 16.08 -16.68
C THR A 170 -10.35 15.00 -16.18
N GLY A 171 -9.73 14.20 -17.04
CA GLY A 171 -8.76 13.19 -16.65
C GLY A 171 -8.61 12.11 -17.70
N ASP A 172 -7.41 11.55 -17.83
CA ASP A 172 -7.04 10.50 -18.78
C ASP A 172 -6.20 9.45 -18.04
N CYS A 173 -6.65 8.20 -18.06
CA CYS A 173 -5.96 7.07 -17.43
C CYS A 173 -4.75 6.53 -18.22
N ASN A 174 -4.31 7.19 -19.29
CA ASN A 174 -3.08 6.86 -20.02
C ASN A 174 -1.79 7.26 -19.31
N ASP A 175 -1.85 8.28 -18.44
CA ASP A 175 -0.71 8.78 -17.67
C ASP A 175 -1.14 9.03 -16.24
N TYR A 176 -1.03 7.99 -15.41
CA TYR A 176 -1.42 8.08 -14.01
C TYR A 176 -0.64 9.13 -13.20
N ALA A 177 0.65 9.33 -13.49
CA ALA A 177 1.46 10.32 -12.80
C ALA A 177 1.00 11.75 -13.15
N GLY A 178 0.81 12.01 -14.45
CA GLY A 178 0.26 13.29 -14.93
C GLY A 178 -1.18 13.52 -14.44
N LEU A 179 -1.99 12.48 -14.38
CA LEU A 179 -3.36 12.52 -13.85
C LEU A 179 -3.39 12.92 -12.37
N ILE A 180 -2.51 12.36 -11.54
CA ILE A 180 -2.44 12.68 -10.11
C ILE A 180 -1.84 14.09 -9.88
N GLU A 181 -0.91 14.51 -10.73
CA GLU A 181 -0.33 15.86 -10.66
C GLU A 181 -1.35 16.94 -11.04
N ASP A 182 -2.23 16.65 -11.99
CA ASP A 182 -3.25 17.59 -12.46
C ASP A 182 -4.27 17.92 -11.36
N ARG A 183 -4.41 19.23 -11.09
CA ARG A 183 -5.36 19.78 -10.11
C ARG A 183 -6.76 20.00 -10.71
N GLY A 184 -6.94 19.73 -11.99
CA GLY A 184 -8.21 19.80 -12.72
C GLY A 184 -9.15 18.61 -12.49
N ASN A 185 -8.69 17.61 -11.73
CA ASN A 185 -9.43 16.38 -11.44
C ASN A 185 -9.34 16.01 -9.94
N ALA A 186 -10.04 14.95 -9.54
CA ALA A 186 -10.10 14.49 -8.14
C ALA A 186 -9.40 13.14 -7.92
N VAL A 187 -8.60 12.69 -8.88
CA VAL A 187 -7.78 11.49 -8.77
C VAL A 187 -6.54 11.79 -7.92
N VAL A 188 -6.24 10.87 -7.03
CA VAL A 188 -5.04 10.83 -6.19
C VAL A 188 -4.50 9.41 -6.21
N ALA A 189 -3.22 9.22 -5.85
CA ALA A 189 -2.62 7.88 -5.85
C ALA A 189 -3.44 6.84 -5.07
N GLY A 190 -4.09 7.26 -3.98
CA GLY A 190 -4.88 6.38 -3.14
C GLY A 190 -6.30 6.05 -3.62
N ASN A 191 -6.78 6.61 -4.75
CA ASN A 191 -8.11 6.30 -5.31
C ASN A 191 -8.07 5.82 -6.77
N ILE A 192 -6.88 5.59 -7.33
CA ILE A 192 -6.70 5.18 -8.73
C ILE A 192 -7.47 3.90 -9.10
N TYR A 193 -7.63 2.97 -8.15
CA TYR A 193 -8.37 1.71 -8.34
C TYR A 193 -9.88 1.83 -8.08
N LEU A 194 -10.41 3.00 -7.73
CA LEU A 194 -11.85 3.26 -7.68
C LEU A 194 -12.44 3.31 -9.10
N SER A 195 -13.75 3.09 -9.22
CA SER A 195 -14.44 3.24 -10.51
C SER A 195 -14.39 4.69 -11.04
N PRO A 196 -14.61 4.91 -12.35
CA PRO A 196 -14.80 6.24 -12.94
C PRO A 196 -15.71 7.17 -12.15
N ALA A 197 -16.88 6.65 -11.77
CA ALA A 197 -17.90 7.36 -10.99
C ALA A 197 -17.45 7.79 -9.58
N ALA A 198 -16.30 7.30 -9.14
CA ALA A 198 -15.68 7.60 -7.86
C ALA A 198 -14.30 8.25 -8.02
N ASN A 199 -14.03 8.85 -9.19
CA ASN A 199 -12.77 9.53 -9.54
C ASN A 199 -11.56 8.60 -9.50
N GLY A 200 -11.66 7.44 -10.15
CA GLY A 200 -10.54 6.54 -10.37
C GLY A 200 -10.56 5.93 -11.77
N CYS A 201 -9.54 5.14 -12.06
CA CYS A 201 -9.30 4.43 -13.32
C CYS A 201 -9.57 2.93 -13.22
N GLY A 202 -10.19 2.49 -12.12
CA GLY A 202 -10.27 1.11 -11.73
C GLY A 202 -11.51 0.38 -12.25
N GLY A 203 -11.35 -0.87 -12.64
CA GLY A 203 -12.43 -1.81 -12.91
C GLY A 203 -12.29 -3.09 -12.08
N ASP A 204 -13.37 -3.88 -12.01
CA ASP A 204 -13.34 -5.21 -11.42
C ASP A 204 -12.78 -6.20 -12.45
N HIS A 205 -11.81 -7.01 -12.04
CA HIS A 205 -11.31 -8.14 -12.82
C HIS A 205 -11.51 -9.43 -12.03
N THR A 206 -12.33 -10.33 -12.56
CA THR A 206 -12.49 -11.68 -12.02
C THR A 206 -11.24 -12.50 -12.34
N LEU A 207 -10.65 -13.11 -11.31
CA LEU A 207 -9.49 -13.98 -11.47
C LEU A 207 -9.86 -15.22 -12.30
N LEU A 208 -9.01 -15.52 -13.28
CA LEU A 208 -9.05 -16.66 -14.17
C LEU A 208 -7.66 -17.29 -14.19
N GLU A 209 -7.55 -18.55 -14.60
CA GLU A 209 -6.26 -19.25 -14.71
C GLU A 209 -5.23 -18.51 -15.56
N THR A 210 -5.68 -17.80 -16.61
CA THR A 210 -4.81 -17.00 -17.49
C THR A 210 -4.52 -15.60 -16.95
N SER A 211 -4.91 -15.31 -15.71
CA SER A 211 -4.68 -13.98 -15.12
C SER A 211 -3.24 -13.84 -14.70
N VAL A 212 -2.71 -12.64 -14.93
CA VAL A 212 -1.46 -12.19 -14.33
C VAL A 212 -1.82 -11.41 -13.07
N VAL A 213 -1.14 -11.70 -11.96
CA VAL A 213 -1.25 -10.97 -10.69
C VAL A 213 0.11 -10.40 -10.28
N MET A 214 0.19 -9.59 -9.23
CA MET A 214 1.49 -9.22 -8.68
C MET A 214 1.97 -10.31 -7.72
N GLY A 215 3.23 -10.69 -7.87
CA GLY A 215 3.96 -11.57 -6.96
C GLY A 215 5.03 -10.81 -6.19
N TRP A 216 5.40 -11.34 -5.03
CA TRP A 216 6.52 -10.85 -4.24
C TRP A 216 7.84 -11.45 -4.75
N ALA A 217 8.81 -10.60 -5.06
CA ALA A 217 10.17 -10.94 -5.48
C ALA A 217 11.24 -10.37 -4.52
N GLY A 218 10.84 -9.69 -3.44
CA GLY A 218 11.76 -9.11 -2.45
C GLY A 218 12.44 -10.12 -1.54
N GLY A 219 12.18 -11.41 -1.74
CA GLY A 219 12.77 -12.51 -0.99
C GLY A 219 11.91 -12.98 0.19
N SER A 220 11.91 -14.30 0.39
CA SER A 220 11.02 -14.98 1.35
C SER A 220 11.49 -14.87 2.80
N GLU A 221 12.79 -14.70 3.04
CA GLU A 221 13.36 -14.53 4.38
C GLU A 221 12.89 -13.23 5.05
N ARG A 222 12.74 -12.14 4.28
CA ARG A 222 12.26 -10.84 4.81
C ARG A 222 10.86 -10.94 5.41
N VAL A 223 10.02 -11.81 4.83
CA VAL A 223 8.62 -11.96 5.20
C VAL A 223 8.42 -13.01 6.28
N THR A 224 9.11 -14.15 6.16
CA THR A 224 8.93 -15.30 7.06
C THR A 224 9.87 -15.27 8.27
N GLY A 225 10.94 -14.46 8.21
CA GLY A 225 12.01 -14.44 9.22
C GLY A 225 12.76 -15.76 9.35
N GLN A 226 12.54 -16.72 8.44
CA GLN A 226 13.24 -17.99 8.42
C GLN A 226 14.31 -17.95 7.33
N PRO A 227 15.56 -18.33 7.66
CA PRO A 227 16.60 -18.41 6.66
C PRO A 227 16.23 -19.50 5.67
N VAL A 228 16.18 -19.12 4.41
CA VAL A 228 15.94 -20.04 3.31
C VAL A 228 17.29 -20.47 2.75
N ALA A 229 17.52 -21.78 2.68
CA ALA A 229 18.73 -22.28 2.05
C ALA A 229 18.55 -22.24 0.53
N GLY A 230 19.39 -21.47 -0.16
CA GLY A 230 19.58 -21.55 -1.61
C GLY A 230 19.19 -20.30 -2.40
N THR A 231 18.67 -20.47 -3.63
CA THR A 231 18.37 -19.35 -4.55
C THR A 231 16.93 -18.88 -4.38
N ASP A 232 16.76 -17.65 -3.87
CA ASP A 232 15.44 -17.03 -3.68
C ASP A 232 14.72 -16.80 -5.02
N ILE A 233 13.45 -16.41 -4.94
CA ILE A 233 12.67 -16.05 -6.12
C ILE A 233 13.08 -14.63 -6.56
N PHE A 234 13.41 -14.45 -7.83
CA PHE A 234 13.85 -13.16 -8.37
C PHE A 234 12.95 -12.66 -9.51
N GLN A 235 13.09 -11.38 -9.82
CA GLN A 235 12.46 -10.77 -10.98
C GLN A 235 13.40 -10.86 -12.19
N THR A 236 12.92 -11.45 -13.30
CA THR A 236 13.58 -11.39 -14.61
C THR A 236 12.66 -10.68 -15.60
N ALA A 237 13.12 -9.58 -16.19
CA ALA A 237 12.37 -8.79 -17.18
C ALA A 237 10.95 -8.37 -16.72
N GLY A 238 10.78 -8.07 -15.42
CA GLY A 238 9.51 -7.62 -14.84
C GLY A 238 8.56 -8.75 -14.43
N ALA A 239 8.92 -10.02 -14.64
CA ALA A 239 8.14 -11.18 -14.24
C ALA A 239 8.87 -12.02 -13.19
N LEU A 240 8.11 -12.80 -12.43
CA LEU A 240 8.63 -13.74 -11.45
C LEU A 240 9.35 -14.89 -12.18
N ASP A 241 10.59 -15.15 -11.81
CA ASP A 241 11.41 -16.20 -12.39
C ASP A 241 11.72 -17.25 -11.32
N LEU A 242 11.12 -18.42 -11.47
CA LEU A 242 11.29 -19.57 -10.59
C LEU A 242 12.39 -20.52 -11.09
N THR A 243 13.07 -20.19 -12.19
CA THR A 243 14.07 -21.09 -12.77
C THR A 243 15.30 -21.20 -11.85
N GLY A 244 15.60 -22.43 -11.44
CA GLY A 244 16.73 -22.69 -10.53
C GLY A 244 16.49 -22.25 -9.08
N THR A 245 15.25 -21.93 -8.69
CA THR A 245 14.88 -21.80 -7.28
C THR A 245 14.82 -23.19 -6.64
N ASP A 246 15.10 -23.26 -5.35
CA ASP A 246 14.90 -24.49 -4.58
C ASP A 246 13.42 -24.84 -4.48
N ALA A 247 13.11 -26.08 -4.09
CA ALA A 247 11.74 -26.49 -3.79
C ALA A 247 11.28 -25.91 -2.44
N ASP A 248 9.96 -25.87 -2.25
CA ASP A 248 9.30 -25.49 -1.00
C ASP A 248 9.48 -24.00 -0.61
N LEU A 249 9.82 -23.13 -1.56
CA LEU A 249 9.88 -21.67 -1.33
C LEU A 249 8.48 -21.06 -1.49
N PRO A 250 8.07 -20.16 -0.58
CA PRO A 250 6.74 -19.57 -0.64
C PRO A 250 6.59 -18.63 -1.84
N VAL A 251 5.65 -18.96 -2.73
CA VAL A 251 5.18 -18.07 -3.80
C VAL A 251 4.03 -17.23 -3.26
N MET A 252 4.23 -15.92 -3.20
CA MET A 252 3.29 -14.99 -2.59
C MET A 252 2.68 -14.07 -3.65
N MET A 253 1.35 -13.95 -3.63
CA MET A 253 0.60 -12.92 -4.34
C MET A 253 0.56 -11.65 -3.49
N ALA A 254 0.90 -10.52 -4.10
CA ALA A 254 0.85 -9.20 -3.51
C ALA A 254 -0.40 -8.45 -3.97
N VAL A 255 -1.13 -7.87 -3.02
CA VAL A 255 -2.32 -7.05 -3.31
C VAL A 255 -2.36 -5.82 -2.42
N GLY A 256 -2.76 -4.68 -2.99
CA GLY A 256 -2.89 -3.42 -2.27
C GLY A 256 -4.19 -3.35 -1.44
N LEU A 257 -4.09 -2.74 -0.26
CA LEU A 257 -5.21 -2.57 0.67
C LEU A 257 -5.97 -1.28 0.37
N GLY A 258 -6.70 -1.31 -0.74
CA GLY A 258 -7.46 -0.18 -1.27
C GLY A 258 -8.91 -0.05 -0.79
N PRO A 259 -9.51 1.14 -0.95
CA PRO A 259 -10.89 1.46 -0.52
C PRO A 259 -11.99 0.61 -1.16
N SER A 260 -11.73 0.01 -2.32
CA SER A 260 -12.68 -0.85 -3.02
C SER A 260 -12.79 -2.25 -2.42
N SER A 261 -11.84 -2.63 -1.55
CA SER A 261 -11.86 -3.92 -0.88
C SER A 261 -13.06 -4.03 0.04
N THR A 262 -13.68 -5.21 0.07
CA THR A 262 -14.75 -5.54 1.03
C THR A 262 -14.30 -5.42 2.49
N LEU A 263 -12.98 -5.39 2.75
CA LEU A 263 -12.42 -5.11 4.08
C LEU A 263 -12.88 -3.75 4.60
N PHE A 264 -13.09 -2.76 3.72
CA PHE A 264 -13.48 -1.40 4.09
C PHE A 264 -14.96 -1.11 3.83
N ASP A 265 -15.76 -2.14 3.52
CA ASP A 265 -17.21 -2.01 3.51
C ASP A 265 -17.73 -1.98 4.95
N LYS A 266 -18.17 -0.81 5.40
CA LYS A 266 -18.76 -0.60 6.73
C LYS A 266 -20.02 -1.42 6.99
N ARG A 267 -20.63 -1.98 5.94
CA ARG A 267 -21.79 -2.87 6.04
C ARG A 267 -21.40 -4.33 6.19
N ALA A 268 -20.16 -4.69 5.87
CA ALA A 268 -19.64 -6.03 6.04
C ALA A 268 -19.29 -6.30 7.51
N LEU A 269 -19.52 -7.52 7.96
CA LEU A 269 -19.16 -7.94 9.31
C LEU A 269 -17.63 -8.02 9.42
N GLY A 270 -17.04 -7.42 10.45
CA GLY A 270 -15.57 -7.32 10.56
C GLY A 270 -14.93 -6.33 9.60
N GLY A 271 -15.71 -5.50 8.90
CA GLY A 271 -15.19 -4.45 8.05
C GLY A 271 -14.55 -3.31 8.87
N MET A 272 -13.43 -2.81 8.39
CA MET A 272 -12.72 -1.66 8.94
C MET A 272 -13.34 -0.34 8.48
N SER A 273 -13.32 0.68 9.34
CA SER A 273 -14.02 1.95 9.08
C SER A 273 -13.29 2.91 8.15
N THR A 274 -11.97 2.75 8.00
CA THR A 274 -11.08 3.69 7.31
C THR A 274 -9.93 2.96 6.65
N VAL A 275 -9.56 3.42 5.45
CA VAL A 275 -8.42 2.91 4.70
C VAL A 275 -7.16 3.67 5.12
N PRO A 276 -6.15 2.99 5.69
CA PRO A 276 -4.91 3.66 6.06
C PRO A 276 -4.14 4.14 4.82
N VAL A 277 -3.34 5.19 5.03
CA VAL A 277 -2.49 5.79 4.00
C VAL A 277 -1.06 5.76 4.52
N TYR A 278 -0.15 5.21 3.73
CA TYR A 278 1.27 5.29 3.97
C TYR A 278 1.82 6.61 3.43
N ARG A 279 2.59 7.36 4.22
CA ARG A 279 2.97 8.74 3.90
C ARG A 279 4.43 8.93 3.46
N HIS A 280 5.25 7.88 3.49
CA HIS A 280 6.68 7.99 3.14
C HIS A 280 7.00 7.64 1.68
N VAL A 281 5.98 7.37 0.86
CA VAL A 281 6.13 7.35 -0.59
C VAL A 281 5.98 8.75 -1.18
N GLY A 282 6.47 8.95 -2.40
CA GLY A 282 6.32 10.18 -3.16
C GLY A 282 4.84 10.58 -3.34
N PRO A 283 4.55 11.87 -3.56
CA PRO A 283 3.17 12.37 -3.64
C PRO A 283 2.38 11.82 -4.84
N LEU A 284 3.07 11.30 -5.86
CA LEU A 284 2.48 10.68 -7.04
C LEU A 284 2.41 9.16 -6.93
N GLU A 285 3.05 8.58 -5.92
CA GLU A 285 3.23 7.14 -5.78
C GLU A 285 2.08 6.49 -5.02
N TYR A 286 1.80 5.23 -5.36
CA TYR A 286 0.79 4.41 -4.69
C TYR A 286 1.07 4.33 -3.19
N ASN A 287 0.10 4.79 -2.39
CA ASN A 287 0.32 5.12 -0.99
C ASN A 287 -0.49 4.24 -0.02
N ARG A 288 -0.71 2.97 -0.39
CA ARG A 288 -1.39 1.99 0.46
C ARG A 288 -0.44 0.86 0.83
N PHE A 289 -0.78 0.19 1.92
CA PHE A 289 -0.12 -1.01 2.38
C PHE A 289 -0.44 -2.18 1.44
N THR A 290 0.48 -3.14 1.36
CA THR A 290 0.38 -4.32 0.51
C THR A 290 0.29 -5.57 1.38
N ALA A 291 -0.71 -6.40 1.14
CA ALA A 291 -0.87 -7.70 1.78
C ALA A 291 -0.25 -8.80 0.91
N LEU A 292 0.48 -9.71 1.57
CA LEU A 292 1.14 -10.85 0.93
C LEU A 292 0.40 -12.14 1.29
N PHE A 293 -0.14 -12.80 0.28
CA PHE A 293 -0.86 -14.07 0.41
C PHE A 293 -0.01 -15.21 -0.14
N LEU A 294 0.24 -16.25 0.66
CA LEU A 294 0.82 -17.50 0.19
C LEU A 294 -0.16 -18.18 -0.76
N VAL A 295 0.22 -18.32 -2.02
CA VAL A 295 -0.61 -18.95 -3.07
C VAL A 295 -0.02 -20.26 -3.59
N GLY A 296 1.27 -20.50 -3.33
CA GLY A 296 1.93 -21.74 -3.72
C GLY A 296 3.31 -21.89 -3.11
N GLU A 297 3.94 -23.01 -3.45
CA GLU A 297 5.31 -23.33 -3.09
C GLU A 297 6.07 -23.78 -4.33
N THR A 298 7.31 -23.34 -4.50
CA THR A 298 8.14 -23.71 -5.66
C THR A 298 8.37 -25.22 -5.74
N ASP A 299 8.40 -25.77 -6.95
CA ASP A 299 8.57 -27.22 -7.18
C ASP A 299 10.04 -27.66 -7.40
N GLY A 300 10.97 -26.71 -7.42
CA GLY A 300 12.39 -26.92 -7.74
C GLY A 300 12.68 -27.24 -9.21
N ALA A 301 11.67 -27.18 -10.08
CA ALA A 301 11.73 -27.48 -11.51
C ALA A 301 11.37 -26.27 -12.40
N GLY A 302 11.27 -25.07 -11.82
CA GLY A 302 10.93 -23.84 -12.54
C GLY A 302 9.44 -23.49 -12.52
N GLY A 303 8.65 -24.16 -11.68
CA GLY A 303 7.24 -23.86 -11.43
C GLY A 303 6.92 -23.87 -9.94
N ALA A 304 5.63 -23.87 -9.63
CA ALA A 304 5.11 -23.94 -8.28
C ALA A 304 3.87 -24.84 -8.21
N ALA A 305 3.65 -25.44 -7.04
CA ALA A 305 2.42 -26.12 -6.69
C ALA A 305 1.52 -25.18 -5.87
N PRO A 306 0.21 -25.10 -6.16
CA PRO A 306 -0.72 -24.34 -5.32
C PRO A 306 -0.78 -24.91 -3.91
N VAL A 307 -0.88 -24.05 -2.89
CA VAL A 307 -1.08 -24.51 -1.50
C VAL A 307 -2.50 -25.03 -1.28
N ASP A 308 -2.67 -25.95 -0.33
CA ASP A 308 -3.99 -26.45 0.09
C ASP A 308 -4.91 -25.33 0.61
N GLN A 309 -4.33 -24.32 1.23
CA GLN A 309 -5.06 -23.16 1.72
C GLN A 309 -4.22 -21.89 1.55
N VAL A 310 -4.81 -20.89 0.89
CA VAL A 310 -4.21 -19.56 0.76
C VAL A 310 -4.23 -18.85 2.12
N LEU A 311 -3.07 -18.31 2.53
CA LEU A 311 -2.87 -17.70 3.85
C LEU A 311 -2.26 -16.30 3.73
N LEU A 312 -2.78 -15.35 4.51
CA LEU A 312 -2.11 -14.07 4.75
C LEU A 312 -0.83 -14.32 5.55
N LEU A 313 0.32 -14.04 4.94
CA LEU A 313 1.63 -14.16 5.57
C LEU A 313 2.06 -12.86 6.24
N ALA A 314 1.98 -11.74 5.51
CA ALA A 314 2.45 -10.46 6.02
C ALA A 314 1.74 -9.28 5.38
N ILE A 315 1.98 -8.12 5.97
CA ILE A 315 1.65 -6.82 5.42
C ILE A 315 2.95 -6.02 5.36
N VAL A 316 3.25 -5.51 4.18
CA VAL A 316 4.35 -4.58 3.92
C VAL A 316 3.76 -3.20 3.66
N ASP A 317 4.59 -2.16 3.76
CA ASP A 317 4.13 -0.80 3.50
C ASP A 317 3.94 -0.50 2.00
N GLY A 318 3.85 0.78 1.63
CA GLY A 318 3.72 1.18 0.22
C GLY A 318 5.05 1.23 -0.55
N ALA A 319 6.20 1.14 0.14
CA ALA A 319 7.53 1.09 -0.44
C ALA A 319 8.03 -0.36 -0.61
N GLY A 320 7.51 -1.29 0.19
CA GLY A 320 7.90 -2.71 0.19
C GLY A 320 8.65 -3.12 1.44
N ASP A 321 8.75 -2.26 2.45
CA ASP A 321 9.47 -2.59 3.67
C ASP A 321 8.61 -3.45 4.59
N THR A 322 9.26 -4.44 5.19
CA THR A 322 8.62 -5.28 6.21
C THR A 322 8.54 -4.54 7.53
N LYS A 323 7.70 -5.02 8.44
CA LYS A 323 7.54 -4.44 9.77
C LYS A 323 8.87 -4.33 10.53
N GLU A 324 9.72 -5.34 10.42
CA GLU A 324 11.03 -5.38 11.04
C GLU A 324 11.99 -4.35 10.42
N GLU A 325 11.89 -4.13 9.11
CA GLU A 325 12.68 -3.12 8.40
C GLU A 325 12.23 -1.71 8.80
N GLU A 326 10.92 -1.44 8.81
CA GLU A 326 10.32 -0.20 9.30
C GLU A 326 10.70 0.11 10.77
N LEU A 327 10.79 -0.93 11.61
CA LEU A 327 11.26 -0.79 12.99
C LEU A 327 12.79 -0.58 13.09
N GLY A 328 13.56 -1.19 12.19
CA GLY A 328 15.01 -1.03 12.13
C GLY A 328 15.43 0.38 11.68
N GLU A 329 14.63 1.01 10.81
CA GLU A 329 14.79 2.43 10.49
C GLU A 329 14.47 3.33 11.69
N TRP A 330 13.47 2.94 12.48
CA TRP A 330 13.06 3.66 13.68
C TRP A 330 14.10 3.64 14.81
N ASP A 331 14.73 2.50 15.10
CA ASP A 331 15.72 2.37 16.17
C ASP A 331 17.15 2.76 15.75
N GLY A 332 17.33 3.09 14.46
CA GLY A 332 18.60 3.50 13.86
C GLY A 332 19.57 2.33 13.64
N THR A 333 19.08 1.09 13.67
CA THR A 333 19.87 -0.08 13.28
C THR A 333 19.97 -0.22 11.75
N ARG A 334 19.09 0.45 11.01
CA ARG A 334 19.11 0.60 9.55
C ARG A 334 18.98 2.08 9.15
N ASN A 335 19.58 2.46 8.02
CA ASN A 335 19.40 3.79 7.44
C ASN A 335 18.04 3.85 6.73
N THR A 336 17.30 4.94 6.93
CA THR A 336 16.17 5.33 6.07
C THR A 336 16.68 5.53 4.65
N ILE A 337 16.13 4.78 3.68
CA ILE A 337 16.47 4.92 2.26
C ILE A 337 15.73 6.12 1.66
#